data_AF-A0A6I6K4Z1-F1
#
_entry.id   AF-A0A6I6K4Z1-F1
#
_cell.length_a   1.000
_cell.length_b   1.000
_cell.length_c   1.000
_cell.angle_alpha   90.00
_cell.angle_beta   90.00
_cell.angle_gamma   90.00
#
_symmetry.space_group_name_H-M   'P 1'
#
loop_
_entity.id
_entity.type
_entity.pdbx_description
1 polymer ?
#
loop_
_entity_poly.entity_id
_entity_poly.type
_entity_poly.pdbx_seq_one_letter_code
_entity_poly.pdbx_strand_id
1 'polypeptide(L)'
;METVLTKTIISGALTLLLIVSGVWLRKNGEPYKTDIFTIHKLAIVALVVFVVLIYINHLKTFSFNGTGFILFIISDVIFLVAFISGALLSFEKIVSYQLKIVHRLVSWITILFVPVIWLVCH
;
A
#
# COMPACT_ATOMS: atom_id res chain seq x y z
N MET A 1 -1.32 -6.70 24.33
CA MET A 1 -0.01 -6.14 23.96
C MET A 1 0.64 -6.97 22.85
N GLU A 2 0.71 -8.29 22.96
CA GLU A 2 1.26 -9.15 21.89
C GLU A 2 0.53 -9.04 20.54
N THR A 3 -0.81 -8.95 20.55
CA THR A 3 -1.60 -8.90 19.30
C THR A 3 -1.39 -7.63 18.46
N VAL A 4 -1.10 -6.49 19.10
CA VAL A 4 -0.81 -5.22 18.40
C VAL A 4 0.60 -5.28 17.80
N LEU A 5 1.58 -5.76 18.58
CA LEU A 5 2.95 -5.96 18.11
C LEU A 5 3.01 -6.90 16.91
N THR A 6 2.33 -8.05 16.96
CA THR A 6 2.27 -8.99 15.84
C THR A 6 1.67 -8.34 14.60
N LYS A 7 0.58 -7.57 14.74
CA LYS A 7 -0.04 -6.87 13.61
C LYS A 7 0.89 -5.84 12.97
N THR A 8 1.60 -5.07 13.79
CA THR A 8 2.59 -4.09 13.33
C THR A 8 3.75 -4.77 12.61
N ILE A 9 4.26 -5.89 13.14
CA ILE A 9 5.35 -6.66 12.51
C ILE A 9 4.90 -7.20 11.14
N ILE A 10 3.71 -7.78 11.03
CA ILE A 10 3.18 -8.32 9.77
C ILE A 10 3.00 -7.20 8.74
N SER A 11 2.38 -6.08 9.12
CA SER A 11 2.20 -4.91 8.24
C SER A 11 3.54 -4.35 7.76
N GLY A 12 4.52 -4.22 8.67
CA GLY A 12 5.87 -3.77 8.35
C GLY A 12 6.58 -4.72 7.38
N ALA A 13 6.49 -6.03 7.62
CA ALA A 13 7.10 -7.04 6.75
C ALA A 13 6.48 -7.03 5.34
N LEU A 14 5.15 -6.95 5.22
CA LEU A 14 4.46 -6.84 3.93
C LEU A 14 4.83 -5.55 3.19
N THR A 15 4.92 -4.42 3.92
CA THR A 15 5.35 -3.13 3.36
C THR A 15 6.79 -3.18 2.86
N LEU A 16 7.71 -3.79 3.62
CA LEU A 16 9.09 -3.99 3.19
C LEU A 16 9.17 -4.86 1.94
N LEU A 17 8.40 -5.94 1.88
CA LEU A 17 8.34 -6.82 0.70
C LEU A 17 7.85 -6.03 -0.53
N LEU A 18 6.85 -5.17 -0.38
CA LEU A 18 6.39 -4.28 -1.45
C LEU A 18 7.45 -3.30 -1.94
N ILE A 19 8.19 -2.68 -1.01
CA ILE A 19 9.28 -1.75 -1.36
C ILE A 19 10.38 -2.48 -2.11
N VAL A 20 10.85 -3.61 -1.58
CA VAL A 20 11.95 -4.39 -2.18
C VAL A 20 11.55 -4.89 -3.56
N SER A 21 10.37 -5.49 -3.70
CA SER A 21 9.88 -5.98 -5.00
C SER A 21 9.62 -4.85 -5.99
N GLY A 22 9.08 -3.71 -5.56
CA GLY A 22 8.84 -2.54 -6.41
C GLY A 22 10.14 -1.88 -6.90
N VAL A 23 11.14 -1.74 -6.03
CA VAL A 23 12.48 -1.25 -6.41
C VAL A 23 13.18 -2.24 -7.35
N TRP A 24 13.01 -3.55 -7.12
CA TRP A 24 13.57 -4.57 -8.01
C TRP A 24 12.92 -4.54 -9.40
N LEU A 25 11.60 -4.40 -9.49
CA LEU A 25 10.88 -4.19 -10.76
C LEU A 25 11.43 -2.98 -11.52
N ARG A 26 11.68 -1.86 -10.81
CA ARG A 26 12.27 -0.67 -11.42
C ARG A 26 13.68 -0.93 -11.97
N LYS A 27 14.51 -1.71 -11.27
CA LYS A 27 15.88 -2.00 -11.71
C LYS A 27 15.96 -2.91 -12.93
N ASN A 28 15.04 -3.88 -13.06
CA ASN A 28 15.05 -4.82 -14.18
C ASN A 28 14.56 -4.21 -15.49
N GLY A 29 13.92 -3.04 -15.45
CA GLY A 29 13.37 -2.41 -16.65
C GLY A 29 12.25 -3.24 -17.29
N GLU A 30 11.79 -2.79 -18.45
CA GLU A 30 10.76 -3.50 -19.22
C GLU A 30 11.38 -4.41 -20.28
N PRO A 31 10.79 -5.60 -20.54
CA PRO A 31 9.56 -6.14 -19.94
C PRO A 31 9.77 -6.62 -18.50
N TYR A 32 8.80 -6.34 -17.61
CA TYR A 32 8.90 -6.78 -16.22
C TYR A 32 8.95 -8.31 -16.13
N LYS A 33 9.90 -8.85 -15.37
CA LYS A 33 9.93 -10.29 -15.08
C LYS A 33 8.64 -10.71 -14.39
N THR A 34 7.90 -11.63 -15.02
CA THR A 34 6.58 -12.09 -14.57
C THR A 34 6.57 -12.52 -13.11
N ASP A 35 7.64 -13.17 -12.65
CA ASP A 35 7.76 -13.67 -11.28
C ASP A 35 7.75 -12.53 -10.26
N ILE A 36 8.61 -11.53 -10.45
CA ILE A 36 8.74 -10.40 -9.52
C ILE A 36 7.48 -9.54 -9.56
N PHE A 37 6.89 -9.38 -10.75
CA PHE A 37 5.64 -8.65 -10.93
C PHE A 37 4.47 -9.33 -10.20
N THR A 38 4.43 -10.66 -10.25
CA THR A 38 3.44 -11.48 -9.54
C THR A 38 3.63 -11.37 -8.03
N ILE A 39 4.87 -11.49 -7.53
CA ILE A 39 5.18 -11.32 -6.10
C ILE A 39 4.74 -9.94 -5.60
N HIS A 40 5.06 -8.88 -6.32
CA HIS A 40 4.68 -7.52 -5.95
C HIS A 40 3.16 -7.35 -5.84
N LYS A 41 2.40 -7.91 -6.79
CA LYS A 41 0.93 -7.89 -6.78
C LYS A 41 0.33 -8.68 -5.63
N LEU A 42 0.82 -9.90 -5.40
CA LEU A 42 0.33 -10.73 -4.31
C LEU A 42 0.60 -10.07 -2.95
N ALA A 43 1.75 -9.41 -2.81
CA ALA A 43 2.09 -8.67 -1.60
C ALA A 43 1.14 -7.50 -1.34
N ILE A 44 0.75 -6.74 -2.37
CA ILE A 44 -0.17 -5.61 -2.16
C ILE A 44 -1.57 -6.12 -1.85
N VAL A 45 -2.02 -7.19 -2.51
CA VAL A 45 -3.31 -7.83 -2.19
C VAL A 45 -3.31 -8.35 -0.75
N ALA A 46 -2.25 -9.02 -0.32
CA ALA A 46 -2.11 -9.47 1.07
C ALA A 46 -2.14 -8.30 2.07
N LEU A 47 -1.43 -7.21 1.77
CA LEU A 47 -1.44 -6.01 2.61
C LEU A 47 -2.81 -5.37 2.68
N VAL A 48 -3.51 -5.21 1.55
CA VAL A 48 -4.86 -4.64 1.48
C VAL A 48 -5.82 -5.46 2.33
N VAL A 49 -5.85 -6.79 2.14
CA VAL A 49 -6.72 -7.68 2.91
C VAL A 49 -6.40 -7.60 4.40
N PHE A 50 -5.11 -7.60 4.76
CA PHE A 50 -4.69 -7.50 6.15
C PHE A 50 -5.11 -6.19 6.81
N VAL A 51 -4.93 -5.06 6.12
CA VAL A 51 -5.35 -3.73 6.59
C VAL A 51 -6.87 -3.67 6.76
N VAL A 52 -7.65 -4.19 5.81
CA VAL A 52 -9.12 -4.23 5.90
C VAL A 52 -9.58 -5.06 7.11
N LEU A 53 -8.96 -6.20 7.38
CA LEU A 53 -9.28 -7.02 8.56
C LEU A 53 -8.97 -6.31 9.88
N ILE A 54 -7.86 -5.57 9.95
CA ILE A 54 -7.56 -4.72 11.11
C ILE A 54 -8.63 -3.64 11.24
N TYR A 55 -8.98 -2.99 10.12
CA TYR A 55 -9.93 -1.89 10.09
C TYR A 55 -11.31 -2.29 10.60
N ILE A 56 -11.87 -3.40 10.13
CA ILE A 56 -13.18 -3.91 10.58
C ILE A 56 -13.21 -4.19 12.08
N ASN A 57 -12.10 -4.69 12.64
CA ASN A 57 -12.00 -4.91 14.08
C ASN A 57 -11.91 -3.59 14.86
N HIS A 58 -11.19 -2.61 14.31
CA HIS A 58 -10.92 -1.34 14.98
C HIS A 58 -12.09 -0.35 14.94
N LEU A 59 -12.87 -0.36 13.86
CA LEU A 59 -14.07 0.46 13.71
C LEU A 59 -15.09 0.30 14.85
N LYS A 60 -15.08 -0.84 15.56
CA LYS A 60 -15.97 -1.11 16.69
C LYS A 60 -15.56 -0.38 17.98
N THR A 61 -14.32 0.09 18.06
CA THR A 61 -13.72 0.63 19.28
C THR A 61 -13.16 2.04 19.11
N PHE A 62 -13.09 2.55 17.87
CA PHE A 62 -12.43 3.80 17.58
C PHE A 62 -13.37 5.01 17.67
N SER A 63 -12.98 6.01 18.48
CA SER A 63 -13.55 7.34 18.43
C SER A 63 -12.57 8.27 17.69
N PHE A 64 -12.89 8.64 16.46
CA PHE A 64 -12.05 9.60 15.72
C PHE A 64 -12.25 11.01 16.29
N ASN A 65 -11.14 11.69 16.60
CA ASN A 65 -11.10 13.16 16.57
C ASN A 65 -11.28 13.61 15.10
N GLY A 66 -11.97 14.74 14.85
CA GLY A 66 -12.16 15.31 13.51
C GLY A 66 -10.87 15.40 12.67
N THR A 67 -9.73 15.72 13.28
CA THR A 67 -8.43 15.72 12.58
C THR A 67 -7.97 14.31 12.19
N GLY A 68 -8.14 13.33 13.08
CA GLY A 68 -7.77 11.94 12.82
C GLY A 68 -8.63 11.33 11.71
N PHE A 69 -9.92 11.66 11.65
CA PHE A 69 -10.82 11.21 10.59
C PHE A 69 -10.40 11.73 9.21
N ILE A 70 -10.01 13.01 9.11
CA ILE A 70 -9.55 13.61 7.85
C ILE A 70 -8.25 12.94 7.37
N LEU A 71 -7.27 12.78 8.25
CA LEU A 71 -6.01 12.10 7.91
C LEU A 71 -6.25 10.66 7.47
N PHE A 72 -7.16 9.97 8.14
CA PHE A 72 -7.57 8.62 7.78
C PHE A 72 -8.12 8.55 6.35
N ILE A 73 -9.10 9.40 6.00
CA ILE A 73 -9.66 9.47 4.64
C ILE A 73 -8.57 9.76 3.59
N ILE A 74 -7.69 10.72 3.87
CA ILE A 74 -6.59 11.07 2.96
C ILE A 74 -5.68 9.86 2.72
N SER A 75 -5.36 9.10 3.77
CA SER A 75 -4.52 7.90 3.65
C SER A 75 -5.16 6.82 2.79
N ASP A 76 -6.47 6.58 2.96
CA ASP A 76 -7.23 5.61 2.17
C ASP A 76 -7.28 6.00 0.70
N VAL A 77 -7.51 7.28 0.40
CA VAL A 77 -7.52 7.77 -0.98
C VAL A 77 -6.15 7.60 -1.64
N ILE A 78 -5.06 7.96 -0.95
CA ILE A 78 -3.70 7.80 -1.48
C ILE A 78 -3.41 6.32 -1.76
N PHE A 79 -3.75 5.45 -0.80
CA PHE A 79 -3.54 4.01 -0.93
C PHE A 79 -4.36 3.41 -2.08
N LEU A 80 -5.62 3.83 -2.23
CA LEU A 80 -6.48 3.42 -3.35
C LEU A 80 -5.92 3.86 -4.70
N VAL A 81 -5.42 5.09 -4.81
CA VAL A 81 -4.79 5.56 -6.06
C VAL A 81 -3.52 4.74 -6.36
N ALA A 82 -2.71 4.39 -5.35
CA ALA A 82 -1.55 3.51 -5.53
C ALA A 82 -1.96 2.13 -6.05
N PHE A 83 -2.99 1.54 -5.44
CA PHE A 83 -3.52 0.24 -5.80
C PHE A 83 -4.11 0.21 -7.21
N ILE A 84 -4.99 1.17 -7.53
CA ILE A 84 -5.64 1.26 -8.84
C ILE A 84 -4.60 1.51 -9.94
N SER A 85 -3.66 2.44 -9.73
CA SER A 85 -2.60 2.71 -10.70
C SER A 85 -1.69 1.48 -10.91
N GLY A 86 -1.38 0.72 -9.86
CA GLY A 86 -0.64 -0.54 -9.97
C GLY A 86 -1.43 -1.64 -10.68
N ALA A 87 -2.73 -1.74 -10.42
CA ALA A 87 -3.64 -2.64 -11.13
C ALA A 87 -3.72 -2.29 -12.61
N LEU A 88 -3.83 -1.01 -12.96
CA LEU A 88 -3.86 -0.55 -14.36
C LEU A 88 -2.55 -0.88 -15.11
N LEU A 89 -1.39 -0.79 -14.44
CA LEU A 89 -0.11 -1.19 -15.01
C LEU A 89 -0.01 -2.70 -15.33
N SER A 90 -0.99 -3.49 -14.89
CA SER A 90 -1.10 -4.92 -15.24
C SER A 90 -1.62 -5.16 -16.65
N PHE A 91 -2.33 -4.19 -17.21
CA PHE A 91 -2.94 -4.31 -18.52
C PHE A 91 -2.01 -3.69 -19.55
N GLU A 92 -1.26 -4.51 -20.27
CA GLU A 92 -0.25 -4.05 -21.25
C GLU A 92 -0.78 -2.97 -22.21
N LYS A 93 -2.06 -3.05 -22.61
CA LYS A 93 -2.72 -2.07 -23.49
C LYS A 93 -2.89 -0.67 -22.88
N ILE A 94 -2.85 -0.53 -21.56
CA ILE A 94 -3.14 0.73 -20.82
C ILE A 94 -1.83 1.36 -20.31
N VAL A 95 -0.69 0.67 -20.45
CA VAL A 95 0.60 1.09 -19.91
C VAL A 95 1.15 2.31 -20.66
N SER A 96 0.79 3.50 -20.18
CA SER A 96 1.38 4.77 -20.62
C SER A 96 2.56 5.17 -19.72
N TYR A 97 3.49 5.96 -20.27
CA TYR A 97 4.60 6.51 -19.49
C TYR A 97 4.11 7.38 -18.31
N GLN A 98 3.02 8.11 -18.53
CA GLN A 98 2.36 8.94 -17.51
C GLN A 98 1.85 8.08 -16.34
N LEU A 99 1.20 6.94 -16.63
CA LEU A 99 0.69 6.04 -15.60
C LEU A 99 1.81 5.48 -14.72
N LYS A 100 2.97 5.16 -15.31
CA LYS A 100 4.16 4.71 -14.56
C LYS A 100 4.69 5.80 -13.62
N ILE A 101 4.70 7.06 -14.05
CA ILE A 101 5.10 8.19 -13.20
C ILE A 101 4.11 8.36 -12.06
N VAL A 102 2.80 8.38 -12.36
CA VAL A 102 1.74 8.52 -11.35
C VAL A 102 1.86 7.42 -10.31
N HIS A 103 1.90 6.16 -10.73
CA HIS A 103 2.04 5.04 -9.81
C HIS A 103 3.31 5.17 -8.97
N ARG A 104 4.44 5.56 -9.56
CA ARG A 104 5.70 5.74 -8.83
C ARG A 104 5.60 6.83 -7.77
N LEU A 105 5.08 8.00 -8.11
CA LEU A 105 4.95 9.12 -7.17
C LEU A 105 3.98 8.76 -6.04
N VAL A 106 2.81 8.23 -6.38
CA VAL A 106 1.80 7.85 -5.40
C VAL A 106 2.29 6.71 -4.50
N SER A 107 3.02 5.73 -5.04
CA SER A 107 3.62 4.66 -4.22
C SER A 107 4.64 5.20 -3.21
N TRP A 108 5.49 6.15 -3.59
CA TRP A 108 6.41 6.80 -2.63
C TRP A 108 5.66 7.59 -1.56
N ILE A 109 4.62 8.33 -1.94
CA ILE A 109 3.76 9.05 -0.98
C ILE A 109 3.10 8.04 -0.03
N THR A 110 2.59 6.93 -0.55
CA THR A 110 1.94 5.87 0.23
C THR A 110 2.88 5.30 1.29
N ILE A 111 4.10 4.93 0.89
CA ILE A 111 5.11 4.34 1.78
C ILE A 111 5.50 5.31 2.90
N LEU A 112 5.62 6.60 2.61
CA LEU A 112 6.07 7.59 3.59
C LEU A 112 4.94 8.05 4.53
N PHE A 113 3.74 8.29 3.99
CA PHE A 113 2.67 8.96 4.73
C PHE A 113 1.71 7.98 5.40
N VAL A 114 1.34 6.88 4.75
CA VAL A 114 0.30 5.97 5.28
C VAL A 114 0.71 5.31 6.61
N PRO A 115 1.95 4.81 6.78
CA PRO A 115 2.37 4.26 8.08
C PRO A 115 2.40 5.31 9.20
N VAL A 116 2.79 6.55 8.87
CA VAL A 116 2.83 7.66 9.84
C VAL A 116 1.43 8.07 10.26
N ILE A 117 0.51 8.22 9.31
CA ILE A 117 -0.90 8.50 9.60
C ILE A 117 -1.51 7.39 10.44
N TRP A 118 -1.20 6.13 10.11
CA TRP A 118 -1.66 4.98 10.88
C TRP A 118 -1.13 4.98 12.32
N LEU A 119 0.14 5.33 12.55
CA LEU A 119 0.71 5.47 13.89
C LEU A 119 0.16 6.65 14.69
N VAL A 120 -0.19 7.77 14.03
CA VAL A 120 -0.73 8.95 14.73
C VAL A 120 -2.20 8.77 15.08
N CYS A 121 -2.94 8.05 14.24
CA CYS A 121 -4.34 7.79 14.50
C CYS A 121 -4.56 6.67 15.52
N HIS A 122 -3.52 6.00 16.04
CA HIS A 122 -3.64 4.72 16.74
C HIS A 122 -2.74 4.58 17.98
#